data_AF-A0A1I7HSM9-F1
#
_entry.id   AF-A0A1I7HSM9-F1
#
_cell.length_a   1.000
_cell.length_b   1.000
_cell.length_c   1.000
_cell.angle_alpha   90.00
_cell.angle_beta   90.00
_cell.angle_gamma   90.00
#
_symmetry.space_group_name_H-M   'P 1'
#
loop_
_entity.id
_entity.type
_entity.pdbx_description
1 polymer ?
#
loop_
_entity_poly.entity_id
_entity_poly.type
_entity_poly.pdbx_seq_one_letter_code
_entity_poly.pdbx_strand_id
1 'polypeptide(L)'
;MLRLDVLKTIIERALRDHPEPFTQDGPRFTWTGSTRVVSKATERRYEPVVTITMETQPRLAAQVAACVCKPGVRFADLQIAALVDTRLRGHIHVTGLPRGDEKHDLMKFLKKAEEEVASSTR
;
A
#
# COMPACT_ATOMS: atom_id res chain seq x y z
N MET A 1 -10.97 13.31 4.11
CA MET A 1 -10.41 11.96 4.20
C MET A 1 -11.20 11.02 3.31
N LEU A 2 -10.53 10.32 2.38
CA LEU A 2 -11.13 9.18 1.68
C LEU A 2 -11.54 8.08 2.68
N ARG A 3 -12.55 7.28 2.32
CA ARG A 3 -12.89 6.08 3.11
C ARG A 3 -11.79 5.03 2.93
N LEU A 4 -11.53 4.27 3.99
CA LEU A 4 -10.44 3.30 4.05
C LEU A 4 -10.60 2.20 2.98
N ASP A 5 -11.81 1.68 2.81
CA ASP A 5 -12.20 0.70 1.78
C ASP A 5 -11.83 1.15 0.36
N VAL A 6 -12.10 2.41 0.02
CA VAL A 6 -11.78 2.99 -1.29
C VAL A 6 -10.28 3.09 -1.48
N LEU A 7 -9.56 3.57 -0.47
CA LEU A 7 -8.11 3.72 -0.54
C LEU A 7 -7.40 2.37 -0.66
N LYS A 8 -7.83 1.37 0.12
CA LYS A 8 -7.37 -0.02 0.01
C LYS A 8 -7.60 -0.57 -1.40
N THR A 9 -8.78 -0.34 -1.96
CA THR A 9 -9.10 -0.76 -3.33
C THR A 9 -8.20 -0.10 -4.38
N ILE A 10 -7.89 1.20 -4.22
CA ILE A 10 -6.95 1.92 -5.10
C ILE A 10 -5.57 1.27 -5.05
N ILE A 11 -5.05 1.02 -3.84
CA ILE A 11 -3.73 0.40 -3.64
C ILE A 11 -3.69 -1.01 -4.25
N GLU A 12 -4.70 -1.84 -3.98
CA GLU A 12 -4.81 -3.20 -4.53
C GLU A 12 -4.89 -3.22 -6.05
N ARG A 13 -5.56 -2.25 -6.67
CA ARG A 13 -5.57 -2.10 -8.12
C ARG A 13 -4.22 -1.64 -8.65
N ALA A 14 -3.60 -0.64 -8.05
CA ALA A 14 -2.29 -0.18 -8.47
C ALA A 14 -1.23 -1.30 -8.42
N LEU A 15 -1.20 -2.09 -7.35
CA LEU A 15 -0.30 -3.26 -7.20
C LEU A 15 -0.56 -4.36 -8.25
N ARG A 16 -1.80 -4.52 -8.69
CA ARG A 16 -2.16 -5.48 -9.75
C ARG A 16 -1.81 -4.95 -11.14
N ASP A 17 -2.04 -3.66 -11.38
CA ASP A 17 -1.81 -3.01 -12.66
C ASP A 17 -0.30 -2.82 -12.93
N HIS A 18 0.52 -2.70 -11.87
CA HIS A 18 1.97 -2.55 -11.90
C HIS A 18 2.62 -3.68 -11.09
N PRO A 19 2.87 -4.85 -11.71
CA PRO A 19 3.35 -6.05 -11.02
C PRO A 19 4.85 -5.99 -10.69
N GLU A 20 5.53 -4.88 -10.94
CA GLU A 20 6.94 -4.72 -10.64
C GLU A 20 7.20 -4.84 -9.13
N PRO A 21 8.32 -5.47 -8.73
CA PRO A 21 8.69 -5.62 -7.32
C PRO A 21 9.04 -4.28 -6.67
N PHE A 22 9.06 -4.25 -5.34
CA PHE A 22 9.65 -3.13 -4.61
C PHE A 22 11.16 -3.04 -4.89
N THR A 23 11.65 -1.83 -5.12
CA THR A 23 13.10 -1.55 -5.15
C THR A 23 13.63 -1.48 -3.73
N GLN A 24 14.75 -2.16 -3.47
CA GLN A 24 15.41 -2.17 -2.18
C GLN A 24 16.70 -1.34 -2.22
N ASP A 25 16.90 -0.49 -1.21
CA ASP A 25 18.15 0.21 -0.91
C ASP A 25 18.47 0.05 0.58
N GLY A 26 19.37 -0.89 0.89
CA GLY A 26 19.67 -1.30 2.27
C GLY A 26 18.41 -1.76 3.03
N PRO A 27 18.02 -1.11 4.14
CA PRO A 27 16.81 -1.43 4.88
C PRO A 27 15.53 -0.78 4.32
N ARG A 28 15.63 -0.03 3.20
CA ARG A 28 14.52 0.74 2.64
C ARG A 28 13.94 0.05 1.42
N PHE A 29 12.62 0.10 1.30
CA PHE A 29 11.86 -0.45 0.20
C PHE A 29 10.94 0.62 -0.36
N THR A 30 10.93 0.79 -1.67
CA THR A 30 10.08 1.74 -2.36
C THR A 30 9.37 1.09 -3.53
N TRP A 31 8.11 1.42 -3.71
CA TRP A 31 7.32 1.04 -4.86
C TRP A 31 6.41 2.19 -5.27
N THR A 32 6.22 2.37 -6.57
CA THR A 32 5.29 3.36 -7.11
C THR A 32 4.53 2.73 -8.28
N GLY A 33 3.22 2.91 -8.31
CA GLY A 33 2.36 2.49 -9.40
C GLY A 33 1.11 3.36 -9.47
N SER A 34 0.45 3.37 -10.61
CA SER A 34 -0.79 4.12 -10.83
C SER A 34 -1.97 3.19 -11.07
N THR A 35 -3.19 3.69 -10.92
CA THR A 35 -4.37 2.95 -11.37
C THR A 35 -5.45 3.92 -11.83
N ARG A 36 -6.44 3.43 -12.56
CA ARG A 36 -7.57 4.23 -13.02
C ARG A 36 -8.79 3.99 -12.15
N VAL A 37 -9.36 5.07 -11.64
CA VAL A 37 -10.62 5.03 -10.88
C VAL A 37 -11.65 5.99 -11.46
N VAL A 38 -12.91 5.60 -11.35
CA VAL A 38 -14.05 6.42 -11.77
C VAL A 38 -14.85 6.77 -10.53
N SER A 39 -15.06 8.06 -10.30
CA SER A 39 -15.94 8.53 -9.23
C SER A 39 -17.37 8.19 -9.56
N LYS A 40 -18.05 7.42 -8.69
CA LYS A 40 -19.48 7.13 -8.85
C LYS A 40 -20.36 8.38 -8.69
N ALA A 41 -19.89 9.40 -7.98
CA ALA A 41 -20.67 10.61 -7.71
C ALA A 41 -20.62 11.62 -8.86
N THR A 42 -19.55 11.62 -9.66
CA THR A 42 -19.29 12.65 -10.67
C THR A 42 -18.97 12.09 -12.05
N GLU A 43 -18.87 10.77 -12.19
CA GLU A 43 -18.43 10.04 -13.39
C GLU A 43 -17.03 10.43 -13.91
N ARG A 44 -16.32 11.28 -13.17
CA ARG A 44 -14.98 11.73 -13.52
C ARG A 44 -13.99 10.59 -13.34
N ARG A 45 -13.07 10.50 -14.30
CA ARG A 45 -11.94 9.57 -14.28
C ARG A 45 -10.75 10.24 -13.60
N TYR A 46 -10.09 9.49 -12.74
CA TYR A 46 -8.86 9.88 -12.06
C TYR A 46 -7.82 8.79 -12.27
N GLU A 47 -6.55 9.19 -12.31
CA GLU A 47 -5.41 8.28 -12.41
C GLU A 47 -4.51 8.47 -11.19
N PRO A 48 -4.95 8.02 -10.00
CA PRO A 48 -4.15 8.13 -8.80
C PRO A 48 -2.82 7.40 -8.92
N VAL A 49 -1.77 8.03 -8.39
CA VAL A 49 -0.44 7.44 -8.24
C VAL A 49 -0.26 7.08 -6.77
N VAL A 50 0.13 5.84 -6.51
CA VAL A 50 0.39 5.28 -5.19
C VAL A 50 1.90 5.09 -5.05
N THR A 51 2.50 5.73 -4.06
CA THR A 51 3.89 5.49 -3.64
C THR A 51 3.89 4.88 -2.25
N ILE A 52 4.53 3.73 -2.11
CA ILE A 52 4.71 3.02 -0.84
C ILE A 52 6.18 3.06 -0.48
N THR A 53 6.47 3.57 0.71
CA THR A 53 7.81 3.58 1.29
C THR A 53 7.80 2.78 2.58
N MET A 54 8.82 1.95 2.78
CA MET A 54 8.97 1.15 3.97
C MET A 54 10.45 1.15 4.41
N GLU A 55 10.69 1.14 5.70
CA GLU A 55 12.01 1.02 6.31
C GLU A 55 11.93 0.02 7.45
N THR A 56 12.72 -1.04 7.34
CA THR A 56 12.77 -2.18 8.28
C THR A 56 14.04 -2.14 9.12
N GLN A 57 14.10 -2.93 10.18
CA GLN A 57 15.37 -3.18 10.87
C GLN A 57 16.36 -3.91 9.94
N PRO A 58 17.65 -3.52 9.86
CA PRO A 58 18.61 -4.13 8.94
C PRO A 58 18.69 -5.67 9.00
N ARG A 59 18.58 -6.24 10.21
CA ARG A 59 18.59 -7.70 10.43
C ARG A 59 17.37 -8.44 9.86
N LEU A 60 16.28 -7.72 9.56
CA LEU A 60 15.04 -8.26 8.99
C LEU A 60 14.90 -7.93 7.49
N ALA A 61 15.88 -7.22 6.90
CA ALA A 61 15.80 -6.76 5.52
C ALA A 61 15.61 -7.90 4.52
N ALA A 62 16.30 -9.03 4.71
CA ALA A 62 16.14 -10.18 3.82
C ALA A 62 14.73 -10.81 3.90
N GLN A 63 14.16 -10.91 5.09
CA GLN A 63 12.82 -11.48 5.31
C GLN A 63 11.72 -10.56 4.76
N VAL A 64 11.86 -9.25 4.95
CA VAL A 64 10.96 -8.26 4.35
C VAL A 64 11.11 -8.27 2.82
N ALA A 65 12.34 -8.32 2.30
CA ALA A 65 12.57 -8.41 0.85
C ALA A 65 11.91 -9.65 0.24
N ALA A 66 11.95 -10.80 0.91
CA ALA A 66 11.26 -12.00 0.44
C ALA A 66 9.74 -11.83 0.30
N CYS A 67 9.14 -10.88 1.04
CA CYS A 67 7.72 -10.57 0.95
C CYS A 67 7.41 -9.65 -0.24
N VAL A 68 8.24 -8.63 -0.48
CA VAL A 68 7.87 -7.48 -1.36
C VAL A 68 8.78 -7.28 -2.58
N CYS A 69 9.96 -7.88 -2.62
CA CYS A 69 10.87 -7.83 -3.77
C CYS A 69 10.62 -9.00 -4.73
N LYS A 70 9.35 -9.27 -5.02
CA LYS A 70 8.91 -10.29 -5.97
C LYS A 70 7.87 -9.69 -6.93
N PRO A 71 7.78 -10.15 -8.19
CA PRO A 71 6.72 -9.70 -9.08
C PRO A 71 5.33 -10.04 -8.54
N GLY A 72 4.36 -9.17 -8.80
CA GLY A 72 2.96 -9.37 -8.43
C GLY A 72 2.71 -9.27 -6.92
N VAL A 73 3.41 -8.36 -6.23
CA VAL A 73 3.16 -8.05 -4.81
C VAL A 73 1.69 -7.70 -4.62
N ARG A 74 1.06 -8.31 -3.62
CA ARG A 74 -0.33 -8.03 -3.25
C ARG A 74 -0.36 -7.25 -1.95
N PHE A 75 -1.51 -6.65 -1.66
CA PHE A 75 -1.73 -5.97 -0.38
C PHE A 75 -1.45 -6.90 0.83
N ALA A 76 -1.79 -8.19 0.71
CA ALA A 76 -1.50 -9.18 1.74
C ALA A 76 0.00 -9.38 1.99
N ASP A 77 0.86 -9.20 0.98
CA ASP A 77 2.31 -9.31 1.16
C ASP A 77 2.87 -8.14 1.99
N LEU A 78 2.24 -6.96 1.93
CA LEU A 78 2.53 -5.84 2.83
C LEU A 78 2.12 -6.15 4.29
N GLN A 79 0.98 -6.82 4.47
CA GLN A 79 0.54 -7.28 5.78
C GLN A 79 1.51 -8.32 6.36
N ILE A 80 1.97 -9.26 5.54
CA ILE A 80 3.00 -10.24 5.95
C ILE A 80 4.30 -9.53 6.34
N ALA A 81 4.76 -8.53 5.56
CA ALA A 81 5.94 -7.73 5.91
C ALA A 81 5.79 -7.04 7.28
N ALA A 82 4.61 -6.52 7.59
CA ALA A 82 4.30 -5.92 8.89
C ALA A 82 4.25 -6.93 10.06
N LEU A 83 3.97 -8.21 9.77
CA LEU A 83 4.08 -9.30 10.75
C LEU A 83 5.54 -9.72 10.97
N VAL A 84 6.35 -9.69 9.91
CA VAL A 84 7.80 -10.00 9.97
C VAL A 84 8.55 -8.94 10.77
N ASP A 85 8.30 -7.65 10.50
CA ASP A 85 8.83 -6.54 11.32
C ASP A 85 7.66 -5.74 11.91
N THR A 86 7.33 -6.02 13.17
CA THR A 86 6.30 -5.27 13.91
C THR A 86 6.65 -3.80 14.16
N ARG A 87 7.90 -3.40 13.88
CA ARG A 87 8.39 -2.02 13.93
C ARG A 87 8.64 -1.45 12.54
N LEU A 88 8.14 -2.08 11.48
CA LEU A 88 8.21 -1.57 10.12
C LEU A 88 7.68 -0.14 10.10
N ARG A 89 8.45 0.78 9.54
CA ARG A 89 8.05 2.18 9.38
C ARG A 89 7.78 2.45 7.92
N GLY A 90 6.93 3.39 7.62
CA GLY A 90 6.64 3.68 6.24
C GLY A 90 5.43 4.55 6.04
N HIS A 91 5.24 4.95 4.80
CA HIS A 91 4.10 5.74 4.40
C HIS A 91 3.55 5.23 3.07
N ILE A 92 2.22 5.29 2.96
CA ILE A 92 1.50 5.20 1.70
C ILE A 92 1.12 6.62 1.32
N HIS A 93 1.54 7.05 0.14
CA HIS A 93 1.22 8.34 -0.42
C HIS A 93 0.39 8.14 -1.68
N VAL A 94 -0.78 8.77 -1.75
CA VAL A 94 -1.67 8.70 -2.91
C VAL A 94 -1.94 10.09 -3.42
N THR A 95 -1.57 10.34 -4.67
CA THR A 95 -1.76 11.63 -5.36
C THR A 95 -2.74 11.46 -6.52
N GLY A 96 -3.14 12.57 -7.16
CA GLY A 96 -4.05 12.52 -8.32
C GLY A 96 -5.54 12.32 -7.98
N LEU A 97 -5.89 12.38 -6.69
CA LEU A 97 -7.27 12.39 -6.22
C LEU A 97 -7.83 13.82 -6.16
N PRO A 98 -9.15 14.02 -6.35
CA PRO A 98 -9.76 15.35 -6.38
C PRO A 98 -9.69 16.12 -5.05
N ARG A 99 -9.44 15.42 -3.93
CA ARG A 99 -9.32 16.02 -2.60
C ARG A 99 -7.88 16.42 -2.26
N GLY A 100 -6.94 16.23 -3.18
CA GLY A 100 -5.51 16.45 -2.96
C GLY A 100 -4.77 15.17 -2.58
N ASP A 101 -3.51 15.35 -2.22
CA ASP A 101 -2.60 14.28 -1.84
C ASP A 101 -2.95 13.73 -0.45
N GLU A 102 -3.02 12.41 -0.33
CA GLU A 102 -3.33 11.70 0.91
C GLU A 102 -2.10 10.91 1.36
N LYS A 103 -1.57 11.21 2.56
CA LYS A 103 -0.41 10.54 3.15
C LYS A 103 -0.82 9.81 4.42
N HIS A 104 -0.54 8.51 4.46
CA HIS A 104 -0.90 7.62 5.56
C HIS A 104 0.33 6.92 6.13
N ASP A 105 0.38 6.80 7.46
CA ASP A 105 1.31 5.88 8.13
C ASP A 105 0.96 4.44 7.75
N LEU A 106 1.96 3.69 7.28
CA LEU A 106 1.79 2.34 6.75
C LEU A 106 1.18 1.39 7.79
N MET A 107 1.75 1.33 8.99
CA MET A 107 1.33 0.36 10.02
C MET A 107 -0.08 0.65 10.52
N LYS A 108 -0.41 1.93 10.74
CA LYS A 108 -1.78 2.33 11.10
C LYS A 108 -2.77 1.99 10.00
N PHE A 109 -2.39 2.17 8.74
CA PHE A 109 -3.24 1.83 7.60
C PHE A 109 -3.50 0.32 7.52
N LEU A 110 -2.44 -0.49 7.54
CA LEU A 110 -2.53 -1.96 7.45
C LEU A 110 -3.37 -2.55 8.59
N LYS A 111 -3.17 -2.06 9.82
CA LYS A 111 -3.95 -2.50 10.99
C LYS A 111 -5.45 -2.20 10.83
N LYS A 112 -5.80 -0.98 10.45
CA LYS A 112 -7.21 -0.60 10.25
C LYS A 112 -7.84 -1.39 9.09
N ALA A 113 -7.08 -1.65 8.03
CA ALA A 113 -7.55 -2.43 6.89
C ALA A 113 -7.84 -3.90 7.25
N GLU A 114 -7.09 -4.48 8.20
CA GLU A 114 -7.33 -5.82 8.73
C GLU A 114 -8.58 -5.86 9.64
N GLU A 115 -8.76 -4.85 10.49
CA GLU A 115 -9.92 -4.71 11.38
C GLU A 115 -11.25 -4.59 10.60
N GLU A 116 -11.30 -3.84 9.50
CA GLU A 116 -12.51 -3.72 8.65
C GLU A 116 -12.91 -5.04 8.00
N VAL A 117 -11.94 -5.87 7.61
CA VAL A 117 -12.22 -7.21 7.06
C VAL A 117 -12.81 -8.10 8.15
N ALA A 118 -12.22 -8.08 9.35
CA ALA A 118 -12.71 -8.86 10.48
C ALA A 118 -14.13 -8.45 10.92
N SER A 119 -14.49 -7.17 10.84
CA SER A 119 -15.84 -6.68 11.18
C SER A 119 -16.88 -6.99 10.11
N SER A 120 -16.49 -7.10 8.84
CA SER A 120 -17.42 -7.38 7.73
C SER A 120 -17.78 -8.86 7.57
N THR A 121 -17.11 -9.74 8.33
CA THR A 121 -17.30 -11.20 8.28
C THR A 121 -18.08 -11.73 9.51
N ARG A 122 -18.63 -10.82 10.33
CA ARG A 122 -19.51 -11.11 11.47
C ARG A 122 -20.90 -10.58 11.19
#